data_AF-A0A6V7USB7-F1
#
_entry.id   AF-A0A6V7USB7-F1
#
_cell.length_a   1.000
_cell.length_b   1.000
_cell.length_c   1.000
_cell.angle_alpha   90.00
_cell.angle_beta   90.00
_cell.angle_gamma   90.00
#
_symmetry.space_group_name_H-M   'P 1'
#
loop_
_entity.id
_entity.type
_entity.pdbx_description
1 polymer ?
#
loop_
_entity_poly.entity_id
_entity_poly.type
_entity_poly.pdbx_seq_one_letter_code
_entity_poly.pdbx_strand_id
1 'polypeptide(L)'
;MNCISRCCETIENLIVLSAGRVTSSADDILPILVFVIIKANPHALLSNLQFIDSFYASRMQGSEAYWWTQFNSAVEFLKTLLNKLCNK
;
A
#
# COMPACT_ATOMS: atom_id res chain seq x y z
N MET A 1 3.57 11.15 1.76
CA MET A 1 4.08 10.14 0.82
C MET A 1 5.32 9.39 1.31
N ASN A 2 6.38 10.06 1.78
CA ASN A 2 7.63 9.38 2.21
C ASN A 2 7.44 8.16 3.13
N CYS A 3 6.50 8.18 4.07
CA CYS A 3 6.22 7.02 4.93
C CYS A 3 5.72 5.79 4.15
N ILE A 4 4.88 6.01 3.13
CA ILE A 4 4.34 4.95 2.28
C ILE A 4 5.44 4.39 1.40
N SER A 5 6.23 5.25 0.73
CA SER A 5 7.36 4.81 -0.10
C SER A 5 8.35 3.98 0.72
N ARG A 6 8.76 4.47 1.89
CA ARG A 6 9.67 3.73 2.79
C ARG A 6 9.08 2.40 3.26
N CYS A 7 7.78 2.34 3.53
CA CYS A 7 7.11 1.11 3.92
C CYS A 7 7.14 0.09 2.77
N CYS A 8 6.76 0.50 1.57
CA CYS A 8 6.77 -0.36 0.39
C CYS A 8 8.18 -0.82 0.00
N GLU A 9 9.18 0.07 0.02
CA GLU A 9 10.59 -0.27 -0.21
C GLU A 9 11.11 -1.26 0.84
N THR A 10 10.71 -1.11 2.11
CA THR A 10 11.08 -2.06 3.16
C THR A 10 10.46 -3.43 2.90
N ILE A 11 9.18 -3.47 2.52
CA ILE A 11 8.49 -4.72 2.15
C ILE A 11 9.19 -5.39 0.96
N GLU A 12 9.46 -4.64 -0.11
CA GLU A 12 10.16 -5.16 -1.29
C GLU A 12 11.54 -5.74 -0.93
N ASN A 13 12.35 -4.99 -0.16
CA ASN A 13 13.66 -5.46 0.28
C ASN A 13 13.55 -6.77 1.08
N LEU A 14 12.57 -6.90 1.97
CA LEU A 14 12.36 -8.13 2.74
C LEU A 14 11.95 -9.31 1.85
N ILE A 15 11.12 -9.06 0.82
CA ILE A 15 10.73 -10.09 -0.14
C ILE A 15 11.93 -10.56 -0.97
N VAL A 16 12.73 -9.62 -1.49
CA VAL A 16 13.94 -9.90 -2.27
C VAL A 16 14.92 -10.74 -1.44
N LEU A 17 15.16 -10.36 -0.19
CA LEU A 17 16.01 -11.11 0.75
C LEU A 17 15.47 -12.51 1.04
N SER A 18 14.15 -12.65 1.24
CA SER A 18 13.52 -13.93 1.55
C SER A 18 13.50 -14.91 0.37
N ALA A 19 13.31 -14.40 -0.86
CA ALA A 19 13.12 -15.23 -2.04
C ALA A 19 14.41 -15.45 -2.84
N GLY A 20 15.53 -14.83 -2.44
CA GLY A 20 16.81 -14.95 -3.14
C GLY A 20 16.78 -14.42 -4.58
N ARG A 21 15.90 -13.46 -4.86
CA ARG A 21 15.67 -12.87 -6.19
C ARG A 21 16.05 -11.40 -6.21
N VAL A 22 16.25 -10.84 -7.40
CA VAL A 22 16.71 -9.44 -7.57
C VAL A 22 15.56 -8.43 -7.56
N THR A 23 14.35 -8.83 -7.93
CA THR A 23 13.17 -7.93 -8.02
C THR A 23 11.91 -8.60 -7.52
N SER A 24 10.91 -7.80 -7.13
CA SER A 24 9.59 -8.29 -6.75
C SER A 24 8.52 -7.93 -7.79
N SER A 25 7.50 -8.77 -7.94
CA SER A 25 6.29 -8.45 -8.72
C SER A 25 5.28 -7.72 -7.84
N ALA A 26 4.39 -6.97 -8.46
CA ALA A 26 3.26 -6.31 -7.79
C ALA A 26 2.41 -7.30 -6.98
N ASP A 27 2.22 -8.51 -7.49
CA ASP A 27 1.45 -9.58 -6.86
C ASP A 27 2.11 -10.13 -5.58
N ASP A 28 3.43 -9.99 -5.45
CA ASP A 28 4.14 -10.39 -4.23
C ASP A 28 3.99 -9.34 -3.12
N ILE A 29 3.86 -8.07 -3.50
CA ILE A 29 3.78 -6.94 -2.57
C ILE A 29 2.35 -6.76 -2.04
N LEU A 30 1.36 -6.80 -2.92
CA LEU A 30 -0.01 -6.40 -2.59
C LEU A 30 -0.61 -7.15 -1.40
N PRO A 31 -0.52 -8.49 -1.29
CA PRO A 31 -1.05 -9.22 -0.14
C PRO A 31 -0.35 -8.86 1.18
N ILE A 32 0.97 -8.63 1.12
CA ILE A 32 1.76 -8.24 2.28
C ILE A 32 1.39 -6.82 2.72
N LEU A 33 1.20 -5.91 1.76
CA LEU A 33 0.79 -4.54 2.04
C LEU A 33 -0.60 -4.48 2.69
N VAL A 34 -1.55 -5.28 2.21
CA VAL A 34 -2.86 -5.46 2.85
C VAL A 34 -2.70 -5.92 4.30
N PHE A 35 -1.91 -6.96 4.53
CA PHE A 35 -1.64 -7.48 5.89
C PHE A 35 -1.00 -6.42 6.79
N VAL A 36 -0.01 -5.68 6.29
CA VAL A 36 0.69 -4.62 7.03
C VAL A 36 -0.27 -3.50 7.40
N ILE A 37 -1.17 -3.07 6.49
CA ILE A 37 -2.17 -2.04 6.80
C ILE A 37 -3.10 -2.51 7.93
N ILE A 38 -3.56 -3.77 7.89
CA ILE A 38 -4.39 -4.33 8.97
C ILE A 38 -3.63 -4.31 10.30
N LYS A 39 -2.38 -4.79 10.30
CA LYS A 39 -1.57 -4.92 11.52
C LYS A 39 -1.14 -3.58 12.09
N ALA A 40 -0.77 -2.63 11.23
CA ALA A 40 -0.35 -1.29 11.64
C ALA A 40 -1.54 -0.44 12.10
N ASN A 41 -2.73 -0.69 11.55
CA ASN A 41 -3.95 0.08 11.80
C ASN A 41 -3.71 1.61 11.83
N PRO A 42 -3.29 2.21 10.70
CA PRO A 42 -2.88 3.61 10.67
C PRO A 42 -4.03 4.53 11.09
N HIS A 43 -3.77 5.44 12.03
CA HIS A 43 -4.78 6.39 12.46
C HIS A 43 -5.20 7.31 11.30
N ALA A 44 -6.51 7.57 11.19
CA ALA A 44 -7.11 8.42 10.16
C ALA A 44 -6.71 8.03 8.72
N LEU A 45 -6.56 6.73 8.45
CA LEU A 45 -6.12 6.20 7.14
C LEU A 45 -6.83 6.87 5.97
N LEU A 46 -8.16 6.86 5.93
CA LEU A 46 -8.93 7.42 4.80
C LEU A 46 -8.73 8.93 4.62
N SER A 47 -8.66 9.69 5.73
CA SER A 47 -8.41 11.12 5.67
C SER A 47 -7.01 11.43 5.16
N ASN A 48 -6.00 10.63 5.55
CA ASN A 48 -4.65 10.74 5.02
C ASN A 48 -4.61 10.43 3.51
N LEU A 49 -5.39 9.44 3.05
CA LEU A 49 -5.48 9.14 1.62
C LEU A 49 -6.03 10.33 0.83
N GLN A 50 -7.19 10.84 1.26
CA GLN A 50 -7.84 11.97 0.64
C GLN A 50 -6.97 13.23 0.62
N PHE A 51 -6.23 13.48 1.71
CA PHE A 51 -5.29 14.60 1.77
C PHE A 51 -4.20 14.47 0.71
N ILE A 52 -3.59 13.29 0.59
CA ILE A 52 -2.54 13.04 -0.39
C ILE A 52 -3.10 13.18 -1.82
N ASP A 53 -4.26 12.60 -2.11
CA ASP A 53 -4.90 12.71 -3.43
C ASP A 53 -5.22 14.16 -3.79
N SER A 54 -5.74 14.93 -2.84
CA SER A 54 -6.22 16.30 -3.09
C SER A 54 -5.07 17.30 -3.24
N PHE A 55 -3.98 17.13 -2.49
CA PHE A 55 -2.94 18.16 -2.38
C PHE A 55 -1.58 17.75 -2.93
N TYR A 56 -1.33 16.44 -3.12
CA TYR A 56 0.00 15.93 -3.49
C TYR A 56 0.01 15.08 -4.76
N ALA A 57 -1.13 14.54 -5.22
CA ALA A 57 -1.20 13.66 -6.39
C ALA A 57 -0.53 14.23 -7.66
N SER A 58 -0.68 15.52 -7.93
CA SER A 58 -0.09 16.17 -9.12
C SER A 58 1.44 16.19 -9.12
N ARG A 59 2.07 15.96 -7.97
CA ARG A 59 3.53 15.94 -7.81
C ARG A 59 4.11 14.53 -7.87
N MET A 60 3.28 13.48 -7.77
CA MET A 60 3.74 12.10 -7.77
C MET A 60 4.22 11.69 -9.15
N GLN A 61 5.42 11.12 -9.21
CA GLN A 61 6.00 10.60 -10.46
C GLN A 61 6.83 9.34 -10.18
N GLY A 62 7.04 8.53 -11.23
CA GLY A 62 7.88 7.33 -11.17
C GLY A 62 7.48 6.38 -10.04
N SER A 63 8.46 5.96 -9.23
CA SER A 63 8.28 5.00 -8.15
C SER A 63 7.27 5.46 -7.10
N GLU A 64 7.15 6.76 -6.84
CA GLU A 64 6.19 7.28 -5.86
C GLU A 64 4.74 7.06 -6.32
N ALA A 65 4.46 7.29 -7.61
CA ALA A 65 3.14 7.03 -8.19
C ALA A 65 2.82 5.52 -8.22
N TYR A 66 3.83 4.68 -8.47
CA TYR A 66 3.69 3.22 -8.38
C TYR A 66 3.31 2.78 -6.96
N TRP A 67 4.06 3.24 -5.95
CA TRP A 67 3.75 2.92 -4.55
C TRP A 67 2.38 3.44 -4.11
N TRP A 68 2.00 4.63 -4.58
CA TRP A 68 0.67 5.17 -4.32
C TRP A 68 -0.44 4.29 -4.90
N THR A 69 -0.24 3.78 -6.12
CA THR A 69 -1.21 2.89 -6.78
C THR A 69 -1.35 1.56 -6.04
N GLN A 70 -0.23 0.96 -5.61
CA GLN A 70 -0.25 -0.27 -4.81
C GLN A 70 -0.94 -0.07 -3.46
N PHE A 71 -0.68 1.06 -2.79
CA PHE A 71 -1.29 1.39 -1.51
C PHE A 71 -2.80 1.62 -1.62
N ASN A 72 -3.26 2.37 -2.64
CA ASN A 72 -4.69 2.54 -2.90
C ASN A 72 -5.38 1.23 -3.21
N SER A 73 -4.77 0.37 -4.04
CA SER A 73 -5.28 -0.96 -4.35
C SER A 73 -5.46 -1.81 -3.08
N ALA A 74 -4.49 -1.78 -2.16
CA ALA A 74 -4.58 -2.48 -0.89
C ALA A 74 -5.73 -1.96 0.00
N VAL A 75 -5.92 -0.64 0.07
CA VAL A 75 -7.01 -0.03 0.85
C VAL A 75 -8.38 -0.33 0.24
N GLU A 76 -8.53 -0.28 -1.08
CA GLU A 76 -9.78 -0.63 -1.77
C GLU A 76 -10.12 -2.13 -1.61
N PHE A 77 -9.11 -2.99 -1.65
CA PHE A 77 -9.28 -4.41 -1.34
C PHE A 77 -9.82 -4.60 0.09
N LEU A 78 -9.25 -3.90 1.07
CA LEU A 78 -9.71 -3.95 2.47
C LEU A 78 -11.15 -3.47 2.62
N LYS A 79 -11.51 -2.35 2.00
CA LYS A 79 -12.90 -1.86 1.99
C LYS A 79 -13.86 -2.89 1.41
N THR A 80 -13.50 -3.49 0.28
CA THR A 80 -14.31 -4.53 -0.37
C THR A 80 -14.47 -5.76 0.51
N LEU A 81 -13.40 -6.20 1.17
CA LEU A 81 -13.43 -7.34 2.10
C LEU A 81 -14.33 -7.05 3.30
N LEU A 82 -14.18 -5.90 3.94
CA LEU A 82 -15.01 -5.50 5.09
C LEU A 82 -16.49 -5.38 4.71
N ASN A 83 -16.79 -4.78 3.56
CA ASN A 83 -18.16 -4.71 3.06
C ASN A 83 -18.76 -6.10 2.85
N LYS A 84 -18.00 -7.08 2.35
CA LYS A 84 -18.50 -8.46 2.20
C LYS A 84 -18.71 -9.18 3.53
N LEU A 85 -17.92 -8.84 4.56
CA LEU A 85 -18.02 -9.46 5.88
C LEU A 85 -19.14 -8.87 6.74
N CYS A 86 -19.39 -7.55 6.64
CA CYS A 86 -20.43 -6.87 7.40
C CYS A 86 -21.83 -6.96 6.77
N ASN A 87 -21.91 -7.23 5.45
CA ASN A 87 -23.19 -7.44 4.75
C ASN A 87 -23.57 -8.93 4.63
N LYS A 88 -22.98 -9.79 5.49
CA LYS A 88 -23.39 -11.18 5.72
C LYS A 88 -24.10 -11.26 7.06
#